data_AF-H0HQV1-F1
#
_entry.id   AF-H0HQV1-F1
#
_cell.length_a   1.000
_cell.length_b   1.000
_cell.length_c   1.000
_cell.angle_alpha   90.00
_cell.angle_beta   90.00
_cell.angle_gamma   90.00
#
_symmetry.space_group_name_H-M   'P 1'
#
loop_
_entity.id
_entity.type
_entity.pdbx_description
1 polymer ?
#
loop_
_entity_poly.entity_id
_entity_poly.type
_entity_poly.pdbx_seq_one_letter_code
_entity_poly.pdbx_strand_id
1 'polypeptide(L)'
;MDANFDLLGDPIPEGWGKRGRPQHIPTEQNRNKVMMLLAFGWNNERIAKALSITPPTLRKNYFRELKFRDEARDRVEGNLASMLWEFAKAGNVAAAKEFRKLMERNDLMGQHLAAHHVGAEKAKKEQKLGKKERAQLEAQTPNTDTPLGELMAQRAAAADKLN
;
A
#
# COMPACT_ATOMS: atom_id res chain seq x y z
N MET A 1 23.85 -25.28 -31.30
CA MET A 1 24.51 -24.98 -30.01
C MET A 1 24.66 -26.32 -29.31
N ASP A 2 25.87 -26.83 -29.24
CA ASP A 2 26.14 -28.14 -28.62
C ASP A 2 26.11 -28.00 -27.10
N ALA A 3 25.09 -28.56 -26.47
CA ALA A 3 25.02 -28.64 -25.02
C ALA A 3 25.94 -29.79 -24.55
N ASN A 4 26.93 -29.48 -23.72
CA ASN A 4 27.77 -30.50 -23.09
C ASN A 4 26.96 -31.18 -21.97
N PHE A 5 26.87 -32.50 -22.01
CA PHE A 5 26.18 -33.31 -21.00
C PHE A 5 27.19 -34.02 -20.11
N ASP A 6 26.90 -34.14 -18.82
CA ASP A 6 27.67 -34.91 -17.85
C ASP A 6 27.48 -36.42 -18.08
N LEU A 7 28.26 -37.26 -17.37
CA LEU A 7 28.21 -38.73 -17.43
C LEU A 7 26.82 -39.30 -17.11
N LEU A 8 25.96 -38.53 -16.45
CA LEU A 8 24.59 -38.91 -16.09
C LEU A 8 23.54 -38.33 -17.06
N GLY A 9 23.95 -37.63 -18.11
CA GLY A 9 23.06 -37.03 -19.11
C GLY A 9 22.50 -35.67 -18.73
N ASP A 10 22.91 -35.09 -17.60
CA ASP A 10 22.51 -33.74 -17.19
C ASP A 10 23.30 -32.67 -17.94
N PRO A 11 22.67 -31.56 -18.39
CA PRO A 11 23.38 -30.49 -19.07
C PRO A 11 24.35 -29.78 -18.13
N ILE A 12 25.63 -29.69 -18.52
CA ILE A 12 26.67 -29.01 -17.75
C ILE A 12 26.45 -27.50 -17.84
N PRO A 13 26.27 -26.79 -16.71
CA PRO A 13 26.14 -25.35 -16.68
C PRO A 13 27.36 -24.64 -17.27
N GLU A 14 27.13 -23.53 -17.97
CA GLU A 14 28.18 -22.73 -18.58
C GLU A 14 29.14 -22.20 -17.50
N GLY A 15 30.39 -22.69 -17.49
CA GLY A 15 31.41 -22.32 -16.50
C GLY A 15 31.61 -23.29 -15.34
N TRP A 16 31.03 -24.50 -15.39
CA TRP A 16 31.39 -25.59 -14.48
C TRP A 16 32.91 -25.87 -14.50
N GLY A 17 33.55 -25.91 -13.33
CA GLY A 17 35.01 -26.11 -13.21
C GLY A 17 35.89 -24.86 -13.40
N LYS A 18 35.32 -23.68 -13.70
CA LYS A 18 36.10 -22.43 -13.72
C LYS A 18 36.45 -21.96 -12.30
N ARG A 19 37.55 -21.23 -12.14
CA ARG A 19 38.05 -20.76 -10.84
C ARG A 19 37.04 -19.79 -10.18
N GLY A 20 36.61 -20.10 -8.96
CA GLY A 20 35.69 -19.29 -8.15
C GLY A 20 34.29 -19.86 -8.01
N ARG A 21 33.49 -19.32 -7.07
CA ARG A 21 32.07 -19.72 -6.91
C ARG A 21 31.27 -19.23 -8.13
N PRO A 22 30.44 -20.07 -8.77
CA PRO A 22 29.56 -19.64 -9.86
C PRO A 22 28.73 -18.41 -9.48
N GLN A 23 28.56 -17.49 -10.44
CA GLN A 23 27.76 -16.29 -10.23
C GLN A 23 26.27 -16.65 -10.15
N HIS A 24 25.52 -15.98 -9.27
CA HIS A 24 24.08 -16.17 -9.17
C HIS A 24 23.35 -15.68 -10.42
N ILE A 25 22.60 -16.57 -11.06
CA ILE A 25 21.79 -16.26 -12.25
C ILE A 25 20.33 -16.06 -11.82
N PRO A 26 19.76 -14.86 -12.01
CA PRO A 26 18.36 -14.61 -11.68
C PRO A 26 17.41 -15.24 -12.71
N THR A 27 16.79 -16.37 -12.35
CA THR A 27 15.72 -17.01 -13.12
C THR A 27 14.37 -16.36 -12.82
N GLU A 28 13.40 -16.52 -13.73
CA GLU A 28 12.04 -16.04 -13.53
C GLU A 28 11.39 -16.64 -12.27
N GLN A 29 11.58 -17.94 -12.03
CA GLN A 29 11.13 -18.62 -10.82
C GLN A 29 11.69 -17.95 -9.55
N ASN A 30 12.98 -17.60 -9.55
CA ASN A 30 13.59 -16.90 -8.43
C ASN A 30 13.05 -15.47 -8.27
N ARG A 31 12.73 -14.76 -9.36
CA ARG A 31 12.09 -13.44 -9.30
C ARG A 31 10.69 -13.52 -8.70
N ASN A 32 9.89 -14.49 -9.14
CA ASN A 32 8.55 -14.75 -8.60
C ASN A 32 8.62 -15.11 -7.11
N LYS A 33 9.60 -15.93 -6.72
CA LYS A 33 9.88 -16.25 -5.32
C LYS A 33 10.24 -15.01 -4.51
N VAL A 34 11.11 -14.12 -5.01
CA VAL A 34 11.44 -12.86 -4.34
C VAL A 34 10.19 -12.00 -4.14
N MET A 35 9.36 -11.83 -5.17
CA MET A 35 8.11 -11.06 -5.07
C MET A 35 7.16 -11.64 -4.02
N MET A 36 7.01 -12.97 -3.98
CA MET A 36 6.20 -13.64 -2.96
C MET A 36 6.74 -13.42 -1.54
N LEU A 37 8.06 -13.48 -1.35
CA LEU A 37 8.68 -13.23 -0.05
C LEU A 37 8.57 -11.76 0.38
N LEU A 38 8.56 -10.82 -0.57
CA LEU A 38 8.30 -9.41 -0.30
C LEU A 38 6.85 -9.17 0.13
N ALA A 39 5.88 -9.83 -0.50
CA ALA A 39 4.47 -9.76 -0.10
C ALA A 39 4.24 -10.25 1.34
N PHE A 40 5.01 -11.24 1.80
CA PHE A 40 5.01 -11.68 3.20
C PHE A 40 5.69 -10.70 4.17
N GLY A 41 6.24 -9.58 3.68
CA GLY A 41 6.89 -8.54 4.49
C GLY A 41 8.30 -8.90 4.95
N TRP A 42 8.96 -9.90 4.36
CA TRP A 42 10.27 -10.34 4.83
C TRP A 42 11.37 -9.30 4.58
N ASN A 43 12.36 -9.23 5.47
CA ASN A 43 13.51 -8.35 5.28
C ASN A 43 14.46 -8.91 4.19
N ASN A 44 15.30 -8.04 3.63
CA ASN A 44 16.20 -8.40 2.53
C ASN A 44 17.23 -9.48 2.94
N GLU A 45 17.66 -9.50 4.20
CA GLU A 45 18.62 -10.50 4.70
C GLU A 45 18.01 -11.90 4.74
N ARG A 46 16.76 -12.00 5.20
CA ARG A 46 16.00 -13.25 5.27
C ARG A 46 15.67 -13.75 3.87
N ILE A 47 15.31 -12.86 2.95
CA ILE A 47 15.11 -13.20 1.54
C ILE A 47 16.42 -13.72 0.91
N ALA A 48 17.54 -13.06 1.17
CA ALA A 48 18.85 -13.50 0.66
C ALA A 48 19.22 -14.90 1.20
N LYS A 49 19.00 -15.13 2.51
CA LYS A 49 19.20 -16.45 3.14
C LYS A 49 18.30 -17.53 2.51
N ALA A 50 17.04 -17.22 2.22
CA ALA A 50 16.10 -18.15 1.57
C ALA A 50 16.46 -18.53 0.12
N LEU A 51 17.34 -17.74 -0.52
CA LEU A 51 17.90 -17.99 -1.85
C LEU A 51 19.36 -18.46 -1.78
N SER A 52 19.91 -18.66 -0.58
CA SER A 52 21.32 -19.03 -0.36
C SER A 52 22.33 -18.07 -1.02
N ILE A 53 21.96 -16.79 -1.09
CA ILE A 53 22.79 -15.70 -1.62
C ILE A 53 23.11 -14.66 -0.53
N THR A 54 24.04 -13.77 -0.82
CA THR A 54 24.36 -12.66 0.08
C THR A 54 23.42 -11.47 -0.20
N PRO A 55 23.17 -10.59 0.79
CA PRO A 55 22.39 -9.36 0.60
C PRO A 55 22.85 -8.46 -0.57
N PRO A 56 24.17 -8.25 -0.83
CA PRO A 56 24.60 -7.48 -1.99
C PRO A 56 24.24 -8.16 -3.32
N THR A 57 24.32 -9.50 -3.40
CA THR A 57 23.89 -10.25 -4.59
C THR A 57 22.38 -10.12 -4.83
N LEU A 58 21.57 -10.11 -3.77
CA LEU A 58 20.13 -9.86 -3.87
C LEU A 58 19.84 -8.47 -4.46
N ARG A 59 20.46 -7.42 -3.90
CA ARG A 59 20.28 -6.05 -4.38
C ARG A 59 20.74 -5.86 -5.83
N LYS A 60 21.84 -6.50 -6.23
CA LYS A 60 22.37 -6.43 -7.60
C LYS A 60 21.39 -7.04 -8.61
N ASN A 61 20.88 -8.24 -8.34
CA ASN A 61 20.14 -9.03 -9.32
C ASN A 61 18.62 -8.79 -9.30
N TYR A 62 18.08 -8.35 -8.16
CA TYR A 62 16.63 -8.22 -7.92
C TYR A 62 16.21 -6.78 -7.57
N PHE A 63 16.97 -5.77 -8.01
CA PHE A 63 16.68 -4.37 -7.68
C PHE A 63 15.30 -3.91 -8.14
N ARG A 64 14.81 -4.46 -9.26
CA ARG A 64 13.49 -4.11 -9.82
C ARG A 64 12.38 -4.61 -8.93
N GLU A 65 12.47 -5.86 -8.50
CA GLU A 65 11.52 -6.52 -7.62
C GLU A 65 11.49 -5.82 -6.25
N LEU A 66 12.65 -5.48 -5.71
CA LEU A 66 12.77 -4.77 -4.43
C LEU A 66 12.13 -3.37 -4.44
N LYS A 67 12.02 -2.72 -5.61
CA LYS A 67 11.37 -1.41 -5.73
C LYS A 67 9.86 -1.49 -5.52
N PHE A 68 9.23 -2.59 -5.92
CA PHE A 68 7.78 -2.79 -5.82
C PHE A 68 7.39 -3.43 -4.49
N ARG A 69 8.12 -3.16 -3.41
CA ARG A 69 7.88 -3.77 -2.10
C ARG A 69 6.48 -3.48 -1.58
N ASP A 70 6.02 -2.25 -1.75
CA ASP A 70 4.71 -1.82 -1.25
C ASP A 70 3.58 -2.45 -2.07
N GLU A 71 3.76 -2.54 -3.39
CA GLU A 71 2.80 -3.17 -4.31
C GLU A 71 2.86 -4.70 -4.30
N ALA A 72 3.92 -5.31 -3.75
CA ALA A 72 4.14 -6.75 -3.85
C ALA A 72 3.00 -7.55 -3.20
N ARG A 73 2.45 -7.01 -2.11
CA ARG A 73 1.32 -7.63 -1.41
C ARG A 73 0.07 -7.64 -2.27
N ASP A 74 -0.27 -6.50 -2.87
CA ASP A 74 -1.46 -6.37 -3.73
C ASP A 74 -1.35 -7.25 -4.98
N ARG A 75 -0.15 -7.34 -5.56
CA ARG A 75 0.11 -8.23 -6.71
C ARG A 75 -0.10 -9.70 -6.37
N VAL A 76 0.39 -10.15 -5.21
CA VAL A 76 0.21 -11.55 -4.79
C VAL A 76 -1.25 -11.84 -4.45
N GLU A 77 -1.93 -10.91 -3.78
CA GLU A 77 -3.35 -11.05 -3.46
C GLU A 77 -4.21 -11.08 -4.73
N GLY A 78 -3.95 -10.21 -5.71
CA GLY A 78 -4.62 -10.23 -7.01
C GLY A 78 -4.40 -11.52 -7.79
N ASN A 79 -3.17 -12.04 -7.80
CA ASN A 79 -2.87 -13.33 -8.44
C ASN A 79 -3.60 -14.49 -7.76
N LEU A 80 -3.65 -14.51 -6.43
CA LEU A 80 -4.39 -15.51 -5.67
C LEU A 80 -5.89 -15.44 -5.99
N ALA A 81 -6.47 -14.24 -6.01
CA ALA A 81 -7.88 -14.03 -6.35
C ALA A 81 -8.20 -14.53 -7.76
N SER A 82 -7.33 -14.25 -8.74
CA SER A 82 -7.46 -14.74 -10.12
C SER A 82 -7.43 -16.28 -10.19
N MET A 83 -6.48 -16.92 -9.50
CA MET A 83 -6.38 -18.38 -9.44
C MET A 83 -7.61 -19.03 -8.78
N LEU A 84 -8.09 -18.46 -7.67
CA LEU A 84 -9.30 -18.93 -6.99
C LEU A 84 -10.53 -18.78 -7.87
N TRP A 85 -10.63 -17.68 -8.62
CA TRP A 85 -11.72 -17.45 -9.57
C TRP A 85 -11.74 -18.51 -10.68
N GLU A 86 -10.59 -18.83 -11.27
CA GLU A 86 -10.52 -19.87 -12.31
C GLU A 86 -10.90 -21.25 -11.76
N PHE A 87 -10.47 -21.62 -10.55
CA PHE A 87 -10.90 -22.87 -9.93
C PHE A 87 -12.37 -22.87 -9.53
N ALA A 88 -12.91 -21.74 -9.09
CA ALA A 88 -14.33 -21.60 -8.79
C ALA A 88 -15.18 -21.81 -10.06
N LYS A 89 -14.77 -21.20 -11.19
CA LYS A 89 -15.38 -21.43 -12.52
C LYS A 89 -15.30 -22.89 -12.95
N ALA A 90 -14.21 -23.58 -12.63
CA ALA A 90 -14.05 -25.01 -12.90
C ALA A 90 -14.91 -25.92 -11.99
N GLY A 91 -15.74 -25.35 -11.12
CA GLY A 91 -16.67 -26.09 -10.26
C GLY A 91 -16.12 -26.47 -8.89
N ASN A 92 -14.92 -25.97 -8.50
CA ASN A 92 -14.40 -26.22 -7.17
C ASN A 92 -15.09 -25.31 -6.13
N VAL A 93 -16.04 -25.89 -5.40
CA VAL A 93 -16.82 -25.19 -4.34
C VAL A 93 -15.93 -24.68 -3.21
N ALA A 94 -14.82 -25.34 -2.90
CA ALA A 94 -13.88 -24.85 -1.87
C ALA A 94 -13.19 -23.56 -2.32
N ALA A 95 -12.74 -23.49 -3.58
CA ALA A 95 -12.16 -22.28 -4.15
C ALA A 95 -13.17 -21.12 -4.18
N ALA A 96 -14.44 -21.39 -4.53
CA ALA A 96 -15.50 -20.40 -4.51
C ALA A 96 -15.75 -19.82 -3.10
N LYS A 97 -15.72 -20.68 -2.06
CA LYS A 97 -15.85 -20.24 -0.67
C LYS A 97 -14.67 -19.36 -0.23
N GLU A 98 -13.44 -19.75 -0.55
CA GLU A 98 -12.26 -18.96 -0.21
C GLU A 98 -12.23 -17.62 -0.97
N PHE A 99 -12.63 -17.61 -2.25
CA PHE A 99 -12.78 -16.37 -3.01
C PHE A 99 -13.80 -15.42 -2.37
N ARG A 100 -14.95 -15.96 -1.92
CA ARG A 100 -15.97 -15.16 -1.22
C ARG A 100 -15.44 -14.55 0.07
N LYS A 101 -14.69 -15.31 0.87
CA LYS A 101 -14.06 -14.78 2.10
C LYS A 101 -13.07 -13.66 1.80
N LEU A 102 -12.30 -13.78 0.71
CA LEU A 102 -11.37 -12.75 0.28
C LEU A 102 -12.11 -11.45 -0.11
N MET A 103 -13.24 -11.57 -0.84
CA MET A 103 -14.12 -10.44 -1.14
C MET A 103 -14.69 -9.79 0.12
N GLU A 104 -15.24 -10.58 1.05
CA GLU A 104 -15.81 -10.08 2.30
C GLU A 104 -14.76 -9.31 3.13
N ARG A 105 -13.51 -9.80 3.19
CA ARG A 105 -12.41 -9.13 3.87
C ARG A 105 -12.06 -7.78 3.22
N ASN A 106 -12.09 -7.73 1.89
CA ASN A 106 -11.81 -6.50 1.14
C ASN A 106 -12.93 -5.47 1.29
N ASP A 107 -14.19 -5.91 1.29
CA ASP A 107 -15.36 -5.05 1.52
C ASP A 107 -15.32 -4.42 2.92
N LEU A 108 -14.95 -5.20 3.95
CA LEU A 108 -14.75 -4.70 5.31
C LEU A 108 -13.66 -3.63 5.37
N MET A 109 -12.50 -3.86 4.73
CA MET A 109 -11.44 -2.85 4.65
C MET A 109 -11.92 -1.58 3.94
N GLY A 110 -12.68 -1.72 2.85
CA GLY A 110 -13.29 -0.59 2.14
C GLY A 110 -14.23 0.24 3.00
N GLN A 111 -15.05 -0.42 3.84
CA GLN A 111 -15.96 0.26 4.78
C GLN A 111 -15.18 1.03 5.87
N HIS A 112 -14.12 0.45 6.43
CA HIS A 112 -13.27 1.13 7.40
C HIS A 112 -12.58 2.35 6.80
N LEU A 113 -12.00 2.21 5.59
CA LEU A 113 -11.39 3.32 4.87
C LEU A 113 -12.43 4.42 4.57
N ALA A 114 -13.60 4.06 4.04
CA ALA A 114 -14.68 5.02 3.78
C ALA A 114 -15.11 5.77 5.05
N ALA A 115 -15.24 5.08 6.18
CA ALA A 115 -15.55 5.70 7.47
C ALA A 115 -14.45 6.67 7.93
N HIS A 116 -13.17 6.31 7.76
CA HIS A 116 -12.04 7.20 8.06
C HIS A 116 -11.98 8.42 7.14
N HIS A 117 -12.28 8.27 5.85
CA HIS A 117 -12.33 9.38 4.90
C HIS A 117 -13.47 10.36 5.24
N VAL A 118 -14.67 9.86 5.54
CA VAL A 118 -15.80 10.70 5.98
C VAL A 118 -15.51 11.37 7.32
N GLY A 119 -14.84 10.68 8.25
CA GLY A 119 -14.40 11.26 9.52
C GLY A 119 -13.33 12.33 9.37
N ALA A 120 -12.37 12.13 8.46
CA ALA A 120 -11.31 13.08 8.16
C ALA A 120 -11.85 14.33 7.44
N GLU A 121 -12.81 14.19 6.51
CA GLU A 121 -13.49 15.33 5.89
C GLU A 121 -14.29 16.15 6.91
N LYS A 122 -15.01 15.48 7.82
CA LYS A 122 -15.71 16.16 8.92
C LYS A 122 -14.73 16.88 9.85
N ALA A 123 -13.62 16.25 10.23
CA ALA A 123 -12.60 16.85 11.09
C ALA A 123 -11.84 18.01 10.42
N LYS A 124 -11.68 18.00 9.09
CA LYS A 124 -11.09 19.13 8.34
C LYS A 124 -12.04 20.33 8.27
N LYS A 125 -13.35 20.08 8.21
CA LYS A 125 -14.39 21.11 8.27
C LYS A 125 -14.55 21.72 9.67
N GLU A 126 -14.21 20.95 10.70
CA GLU A 126 -14.22 21.35 12.11
C GLU A 126 -12.84 21.77 12.65
N GLN A 127 -11.88 22.18 11.81
CA GLN A 127 -10.62 22.75 12.31
C GLN A 127 -10.94 23.82 13.35
N LYS A 128 -10.70 23.48 14.61
CA LYS A 128 -11.13 24.25 15.78
C LYS A 128 -10.29 25.51 15.80
N LEU A 129 -10.87 26.57 15.23
CA LEU A 129 -10.37 27.93 15.31
C LEU A 129 -9.89 28.19 16.75
N GLY A 130 -8.65 28.66 16.90
CA GLY A 130 -8.02 28.77 18.20
C GLY A 130 -8.86 29.62 19.14
N LYS A 131 -8.85 29.37 20.46
CA LYS A 131 -9.66 30.14 21.43
C LYS A 131 -9.56 31.67 21.24
N LYS A 132 -8.39 32.15 20.78
CA LYS A 132 -8.13 33.57 20.48
C LYS A 132 -8.84 34.08 19.22
N GLU A 133 -8.84 33.28 18.15
CA GLU A 133 -9.48 33.61 16.88
C GLU A 133 -11.02 33.49 17.00
N ARG A 134 -11.52 32.53 17.80
CA ARG A 134 -12.94 32.46 18.16
C ARG A 134 -13.41 33.70 18.90
N ALA A 135 -12.64 34.16 19.89
CA ALA A 135 -12.97 35.38 20.62
C ALA A 135 -12.95 36.63 19.73
N GLN A 136 -12.07 36.69 18.72
CA GLN A 136 -12.03 37.80 17.76
C GLN A 136 -13.22 37.78 16.80
N LEU A 137 -13.64 36.61 16.31
CA LEU A 137 -14.84 36.49 15.49
C LEU A 137 -16.10 36.81 16.29
N GLU A 138 -16.20 36.31 17.52
CA GLU A 138 -17.32 36.58 18.43
C GLU A 138 -17.41 38.06 18.81
N ALA A 139 -16.27 38.75 18.93
CA ALA A 139 -16.23 40.21 19.11
C ALA A 139 -16.65 40.99 17.85
N GLN A 140 -16.43 40.43 16.65
CA GLN A 140 -16.84 41.06 15.38
C GLN A 140 -18.31 40.81 15.05
N THR A 141 -18.92 39.74 15.57
CA THR A 141 -20.34 39.45 15.41
C THR A 141 -21.11 39.83 16.68
N PRO A 142 -21.66 41.06 16.77
CA PRO A 142 -22.40 41.48 17.95
C PRO A 142 -23.65 40.60 18.14
N ASN A 143 -23.83 40.07 19.35
CA ASN A 143 -25.01 39.29 19.69
C ASN A 143 -26.23 40.21 19.86
N THR A 144 -27.20 40.11 18.94
CA THR A 144 -28.42 40.94 18.89
C THR A 144 -29.45 40.61 19.95
N ASP A 145 -29.27 39.55 20.74
CA ASP A 145 -30.21 39.18 21.80
C ASP A 145 -30.10 40.09 23.05
N THR A 146 -29.12 40.98 23.08
CA THR A 146 -28.92 41.94 24.18
C THR A 146 -29.10 43.37 23.69
N PRO A 147 -29.68 44.27 24.52
CA PRO A 147 -29.91 45.66 24.13
C PRO A 147 -28.61 46.41 23.81
N LEU A 148 -27.49 46.01 24.43
CA LEU A 148 -26.17 46.54 24.11
C LEU A 148 -25.66 46.05 22.74
N GLY A 149 -25.95 44.80 22.37
CA GLY A 149 -25.58 44.24 21.08
C GLY A 149 -26.37 44.79 19.90
N GLU A 150 -27.66 45.08 20.07
CA GLU A 150 -28.46 45.80 19.07
C GLU A 150 -27.89 47.20 18.78
N LEU A 151 -27.50 47.94 19.83
CA LEU A 151 -26.89 49.26 19.69
C LEU A 151 -25.52 49.20 18.99
N MET A 152 -24.72 48.16 19.26
CA MET A 152 -23.45 47.93 18.56
C MET A 152 -23.67 47.60 17.08
N ALA A 153 -24.68 46.80 16.74
CA ALA A 153 -25.05 46.51 15.35
C ALA A 153 -25.55 47.77 14.61
N GLN A 154 -26.37 48.59 15.26
CA GLN A 154 -26.85 49.86 14.70
C GLN A 154 -25.71 50.86 14.46
N ARG A 155 -24.72 50.93 15.36
CA ARG A 155 -23.54 51.78 15.21
C ARG A 155 -22.63 51.32 14.08
N ALA A 156 -22.43 50.00 13.93
CA ALA A 156 -21.68 49.43 12.81
C ALA A 156 -22.37 49.74 11.46
N ALA A 157 -23.69 49.57 11.38
CA ALA A 157 -24.48 49.88 10.19
C ALA A 157 -24.52 51.37 9.83
N ALA A 158 -24.39 52.26 10.82
CA ALA A 158 -24.28 53.70 10.59
C ALA A 158 -22.88 54.12 10.10
N ALA A 159 -21.83 53.41 10.54
CA ALA A 159 -20.45 53.66 10.11
C ALA A 159 -20.21 53.24 8.65
N ASP A 160 -20.82 52.14 8.19
CA ASP A 160 -20.75 51.70 6.79
C ASP A 160 -21.49 52.62 5.81
N LYS A 161 -22.47 53.41 6.29
CA LYS A 161 -23.21 54.38 5.46
C LYS A 161 -22.49 55.72 5.28
N LEU A 162 -21.39 55.94 5.99
CA LEU A 162 -20.59 57.17 5.93
C LEU A 162 -19.33 57.05 5.05
N ASN A 163 -19.07 55.87 4.50
CA ASN A 163 -18.09 55.61 3.44
C ASN A 163 -18.79 55.41 2.10
#